data_AF-A0A3B9YV79-F1
#
_entry.id   AF-A0A3B9YV79-F1
#
_cell.length_a   1.000
_cell.length_b   1.000
_cell.length_c   1.000
_cell.angle_alpha   90.00
_cell.angle_beta   90.00
_cell.angle_gamma   90.00
#
_symmetry.space_group_name_H-M   'P 1'
#
loop_
_entity.id
_entity.type
_entity.pdbx_description
1 polymer ?
#
loop_
_entity_poly.entity_id
_entity_poly.type
_entity_poly.pdbx_seq_one_letter_code
_entity_poly.pdbx_strand_id
1 'polypeptide(L)'
;GVFAGALNRIPAEGEARSNLHVGGRAEQTQLTAREQEICARLGPVLRERGLIFTGIDVIGGYLTEINVTSPTGIWAIRRFDGIDIAALIWDAIEARLKD
;
A
#
# COMPACT_ATOMS: atom_id res chain seq x y z
N GLY A 1 5.88 9.22 -5.95
CA GLY A 1 5.30 7.88 -5.81
C GLY A 1 4.03 7.86 -6.62
N VAL A 2 3.67 6.71 -7.18
CA VAL A 2 2.41 6.50 -7.88
C VAL A 2 1.61 5.50 -7.05
N PHE A 3 0.31 5.72 -6.90
CA PHE A 3 -0.56 4.77 -6.22
C PHE A 3 -0.61 3.45 -7.00
N ALA A 4 -0.41 2.33 -6.29
CA ALA A 4 -0.33 1.00 -6.92
C ALA A 4 -1.52 0.08 -6.57
N GLY A 5 -2.27 0.39 -5.50
CA GLY A 5 -3.40 -0.42 -5.06
C GLY A 5 -3.68 -0.26 -3.57
N ALA A 6 -4.86 -0.71 -3.13
CA ALA A 6 -5.31 -0.61 -1.75
C ALA A 6 -6.08 -1.86 -1.35
N LEU A 7 -6.03 -2.21 -0.07
CA LEU A 7 -6.91 -3.20 0.54
C LEU A 7 -7.39 -2.67 1.89
N ASN A 8 -8.63 -2.98 2.25
CA ASN A 8 -9.11 -2.74 3.60
C ASN A 8 -8.78 -3.95 4.47
N ARG A 9 -8.32 -3.71 5.70
CA ARG A 9 -8.02 -4.77 6.66
C ARG A 9 -9.05 -4.72 7.77
N ILE A 10 -9.88 -5.76 7.87
CA ILE A 10 -10.91 -5.90 8.90
C ILE A 10 -10.35 -6.77 10.04
N PRO A 11 -10.34 -6.29 11.30
CA PRO A 11 -9.99 -7.12 12.45
C PRO A 11 -10.88 -8.37 12.57
N ALA A 12 -10.34 -9.42 13.18
CA ALA A 12 -11.14 -10.56 13.57
C ALA A 12 -12.08 -10.19 14.74
N GLU A 13 -13.14 -10.97 14.94
CA GLU A 13 -14.03 -10.78 16.08
C GLU A 13 -13.25 -10.91 17.39
N GLY A 14 -13.41 -9.92 18.28
CA GLY A 14 -12.70 -9.87 19.56
C GLY A 14 -11.25 -9.40 19.52
N GLU A 15 -10.73 -9.01 18.35
CA GLU A 15 -9.36 -8.50 18.18
C GLU A 15 -9.39 -7.04 17.71
N ALA A 16 -8.55 -6.18 18.30
CA ALA A 16 -8.47 -4.77 17.91
C ALA A 16 -7.54 -4.56 16.70
N ARG A 17 -6.58 -5.48 16.50
CA ARG A 17 -5.60 -5.42 15.43
C ARG A 17 -6.17 -5.98 14.12
N SER A 18 -6.00 -5.22 13.04
CA SER A 18 -6.41 -5.65 11.69
C SER A 18 -5.29 -6.34 10.90
N ASN A 19 -4.13 -6.60 11.51
CA ASN A 19 -3.02 -7.22 10.79
C ASN A 19 -3.41 -8.61 10.26
N LEU A 20 -3.10 -8.89 9.00
CA LEU A 20 -3.46 -10.16 8.36
C LEU A 20 -2.83 -11.37 9.05
N HIS A 21 -1.66 -11.20 9.68
CA HIS A 21 -0.97 -12.28 10.39
C HIS A 21 -1.66 -12.70 11.71
N VAL A 22 -2.53 -11.87 12.28
CA VAL A 22 -3.32 -12.22 13.49
C VAL A 22 -4.76 -12.64 13.17
N GLY A 23 -5.06 -12.93 11.90
CA GLY A 23 -6.39 -13.36 11.46
C GLY A 23 -7.29 -12.25 10.91
N GLY A 24 -6.76 -11.03 10.73
CA GLY A 24 -7.47 -9.99 10.00
C GLY A 24 -7.79 -10.41 8.56
N ARG A 25 -8.92 -9.96 8.03
CA ARG A 25 -9.37 -10.26 6.66
C ARG A 25 -9.09 -9.09 5.74
N ALA A 26 -8.56 -9.39 4.56
CA ALA A 26 -8.43 -8.42 3.48
C ALA A 26 -9.75 -8.30 2.71
N GLU A 27 -10.16 -7.07 2.43
CA GLU A 27 -11.29 -6.73 1.56
C GLU A 27 -10.83 -5.78 0.46
N GLN A 28 -11.47 -5.91 -0.71
CA GLN A 28 -11.32 -4.94 -1.78
C GLN A 28 -11.84 -3.58 -1.31
N THR A 29 -11.15 -2.51 -1.71
CA THR A 29 -11.56 -1.14 -1.35
C THR A 29 -11.14 -0.16 -2.45
N GLN A 30 -11.69 1.04 -2.38
CA GLN A 30 -11.24 2.18 -3.17
C GLN A 30 -10.76 3.28 -2.24
N LEU A 31 -9.82 4.11 -2.71
CA LEU A 31 -9.36 5.25 -1.93
C LEU A 31 -10.47 6.29 -1.79
N THR A 32 -10.72 6.69 -0.56
CA THR A 32 -11.47 7.91 -0.23
C THR A 32 -10.71 9.16 -0.70
N ALA A 33 -11.41 10.30 -0.81
CA ALA A 33 -10.78 11.57 -1.17
C ALA A 33 -9.64 11.95 -0.22
N ARG A 34 -9.78 11.63 1.08
CA ARG A 34 -8.76 11.89 2.09
C ARG A 34 -7.51 11.03 1.87
N GLU A 35 -7.67 9.76 1.55
CA GLU A 35 -6.54 8.86 1.27
C GLU A 35 -5.83 9.24 -0.04
N GLN A 36 -6.58 9.68 -1.05
CA GLN A 36 -6.00 10.22 -2.29
C GLN A 36 -5.15 11.46 -2.00
N GLU A 37 -5.62 12.39 -1.17
CA GLU A 37 -4.84 13.55 -0.72
C GLU A 37 -3.55 13.13 -0.01
N ILE A 38 -3.61 12.15 0.91
CA ILE A 38 -2.44 11.62 1.62
C ILE A 38 -1.42 11.06 0.62
N CYS A 39 -1.87 10.23 -0.33
CA CYS A 39 -1.03 9.68 -1.40
C CYS A 39 -0.36 10.79 -2.23
N ALA A 40 -1.11 11.82 -2.62
CA ALA A 40 -0.59 12.94 -3.41
C ALA A 40 0.47 13.73 -2.65
N ARG A 41 0.30 13.91 -1.33
CA ARG A 41 1.26 14.62 -0.47
C ARG A 41 2.53 13.81 -0.20
N LEU A 42 2.41 12.51 0.08
CA LEU A 42 3.55 11.65 0.39
C LEU A 42 4.36 11.28 -0.85
N GLY A 43 3.69 11.11 -1.99
CA GLY A 43 4.28 10.63 -3.23
C GLY A 43 5.62 11.30 -3.59
N PRO A 44 5.70 12.64 -3.70
CA PRO A 44 6.94 13.33 -4.06
C PRO A 44 8.10 13.02 -3.10
N VAL A 45 7.87 13.10 -1.79
CA VAL A 45 8.89 12.88 -0.75
C VAL A 45 9.40 11.44 -0.76
N LEU A 46 8.51 10.46 -0.92
CA LEU A 46 8.92 9.04 -1.00
C LEU A 46 9.80 8.78 -2.24
N ARG A 47 9.48 9.42 -3.37
CA ARG A 47 10.27 9.30 -4.60
C ARG A 47 11.64 9.94 -4.47
N GLU A 48 11.72 11.13 -3.89
CA GLU A 48 12.98 11.85 -3.63
C GLU A 48 13.92 11.02 -2.76
N ARG A 49 13.37 10.35 -1.73
CA ARG A 49 14.13 9.45 -0.85
C ARG A 49 14.51 8.11 -1.48
N GLY A 50 14.17 7.89 -2.74
CA GLY A 50 14.50 6.66 -3.44
C GLY A 50 13.68 5.45 -2.98
N LEU A 51 12.58 5.62 -2.25
CA LEU A 51 11.74 4.50 -1.81
C LEU A 51 10.91 3.97 -2.99
N ILE A 52 11.25 2.78 -3.48
CA ILE A 52 10.61 2.17 -4.66
C ILE A 52 9.23 1.62 -4.30
N PHE A 53 9.15 0.93 -3.17
CA PHE A 53 7.92 0.30 -2.70
C PHE A 53 7.68 0.68 -1.24
N THR A 54 6.48 1.17 -0.94
CA THR A 54 6.11 1.66 0.38
C THR A 54 4.63 1.41 0.59
N GLY A 55 4.28 0.83 1.74
CA GLY A 55 2.89 0.72 2.19
C GLY A 55 2.59 1.85 3.18
N ILE A 56 1.37 2.36 3.16
CA ILE A 56 0.90 3.31 4.16
C ILE A 56 -0.38 2.77 4.80
N ASP A 57 -0.51 2.99 6.10
CA ASP A 57 -1.71 2.60 6.84
C ASP A 57 -2.50 3.85 7.22
N VAL A 58 -3.80 3.82 6.91
CA VAL A 58 -4.74 4.90 7.20
C VAL A 58 -5.91 4.34 7.98
N ILE A 59 -6.26 5.00 9.08
CA ILE A 59 -7.42 4.66 9.91
C ILE A 59 -8.22 5.93 10.14
N GLY A 60 -9.50 5.92 9.77
CA GLY A 60 -10.40 7.07 9.95
C GLY A 60 -9.94 8.35 9.23
N GLY A 61 -9.21 8.25 8.13
CA GLY A 61 -8.67 9.40 7.38
C GLY A 61 -7.36 9.99 7.94
N TYR A 62 -6.77 9.32 8.93
CA TYR A 62 -5.47 9.68 9.51
C TYR A 62 -4.41 8.65 9.14
N LEU A 63 -3.26 9.14 8.67
CA LEU A 63 -2.08 8.31 8.44
C LEU A 63 -1.50 7.87 9.78
N THR A 64 -1.40 6.56 10.00
CA THR A 64 -0.89 5.98 11.25
C THR A 64 0.52 5.42 11.09
N GLU A 65 0.86 4.90 9.90
CA GLU A 65 2.15 4.23 9.67
C GLU A 65 2.64 4.36 8.22
N ILE A 66 3.95 4.35 8.03
CA ILE A 66 4.61 4.24 6.71
C ILE A 66 5.59 3.06 6.76
N ASN A 67 5.24 1.98 6.06
CA ASN A 67 6.02 0.76 5.94
C ASN A 67 6.97 0.85 4.74
N VAL A 68 8.28 0.93 4.99
CA VAL A 68 9.30 1.12 3.94
C VAL A 68 10.21 -0.09 3.68
N THR A 69 10.12 -1.14 4.51
CA THR A 69 11.03 -2.30 4.45
C THR A 69 10.39 -3.49 3.73
N SER A 70 9.29 -4.02 4.27
CA SER A 70 8.58 -5.17 3.70
C SER A 70 7.06 -4.95 3.75
N PRO A 71 6.51 -4.04 2.91
CA PRO A 71 5.07 -3.86 2.82
C PRO A 71 4.41 -5.13 2.29
N THR A 72 3.26 -5.49 2.84
CA THR A 72 2.49 -6.67 2.43
C THR A 72 1.27 -6.28 1.59
N GLY A 73 0.51 -7.26 1.09
CA GLY A 73 -0.78 -7.01 0.42
C GLY A 73 -0.77 -7.12 -1.11
N ILE A 74 0.40 -7.23 -1.76
CA ILE A 74 0.57 -7.39 -3.22
C ILE A 74 -0.36 -8.49 -3.78
N TRP A 75 -0.36 -9.67 -3.15
CA TRP A 75 -1.15 -10.80 -3.64
C TRP A 75 -2.65 -10.59 -3.48
N ALA A 76 -3.09 -9.98 -2.38
CA ALA A 76 -4.50 -9.68 -2.15
C ALA A 76 -5.02 -8.66 -3.17
N ILE A 77 -4.26 -7.58 -3.42
CA ILE A 77 -4.61 -6.57 -4.42
C ILE A 77 -4.67 -7.19 -5.82
N ARG A 78 -3.70 -8.03 -6.20
CA ARG A 78 -3.75 -8.73 -7.49
C ARG A 78 -5.01 -9.57 -7.64
N ARG A 79 -5.42 -10.28 -6.58
CA ARG A 79 -6.63 -11.10 -6.58
C ARG A 79 -7.91 -10.26 -6.71
N PHE A 80 -7.97 -9.09 -6.09
CA PHE A 80 -9.15 -8.23 -6.10
C PHE A 80 -9.27 -7.38 -7.36
N ASP A 81 -8.18 -6.75 -7.79
CA ASP A 81 -8.20 -5.70 -8.82
C ASP A 81 -7.47 -6.12 -10.11
N GLY A 82 -6.82 -7.29 -10.13
CA GLY A 82 -6.02 -7.76 -11.26
C GLY A 82 -4.69 -7.02 -11.44
N ILE A 83 -4.38 -6.04 -10.58
CA ILE A 83 -3.17 -5.21 -10.69
C ILE A 83 -1.93 -6.01 -10.28
N ASP A 84 -0.94 -6.04 -11.17
CA ASP A 84 0.34 -6.71 -10.90
C ASP A 84 1.37 -5.74 -10.29
N ILE A 85 1.24 -5.47 -8.99
CA ILE A 85 2.19 -4.59 -8.27
C ILE A 85 3.62 -5.13 -8.33
N ALA A 86 3.81 -6.45 -8.39
CA ALA A 86 5.15 -7.04 -8.48
C ALA A 86 5.83 -6.66 -9.81
N ALA A 87 5.09 -6.68 -10.93
CA ALA A 87 5.58 -6.18 -12.21
C ALA A 87 5.93 -4.69 -12.14
N LEU A 88 5.07 -3.86 -11.55
CA LEU A 88 5.33 -2.42 -11.39
C LEU A 88 6.60 -2.13 -10.57
N ILE A 89 6.89 -2.94 -9.55
CA ILE A 89 8.13 -2.83 -8.76
C ILE A 89 9.34 -3.16 -9.63
N TRP A 90 9.28 -4.24 -10.41
CA TRP A 90 10.37 -4.61 -11.33
C TRP A 90 10.60 -3.55 -12.40
N ASP A 91 9.55 -3.03 -13.03
CA ASP A 91 9.65 -1.92 -13.98
C ASP A 91 10.37 -0.70 -13.36
N ALA A 92 10.05 -0.39 -12.10
CA ALA A 92 10.68 0.72 -11.37
C ALA A 92 12.14 0.45 -11.01
N ILE A 93 12.50 -0.80 -10.71
CA ILE A 93 13.90 -1.21 -10.47
C ILE A 93 14.69 -1.12 -11.77
N GLU A 94 14.19 -1.72 -12.86
CA GLU A 94 14.84 -1.70 -14.17
C GLU A 94 15.04 -0.28 -14.69
N ALA A 95 14.04 0.60 -14.54
CA ALA A 95 14.15 1.99 -14.95
C ALA A 95 15.23 2.78 -14.19
N ARG A 96 15.60 2.35 -12.97
CA ARG A 96 16.70 2.96 -12.20
C ARG A 96 18.07 2.40 -12.54
N LEU A 97 18.12 1.19 -13.09
CA LEU A 97 19.35 0.50 -13.47
C LEU A 97 19.71 0.68 -14.93
N LYS A 98 18.82 1.23 -15.76
CA LYS A 98 19.14 1.65 -17.12
C LYS A 98 20.03 2.89 -17.07
N ASP A 99 21.26 2.71 -17.55
CA ASP A 99 22.32 3.73 -17.68
C ASP A 99 21.83 5.03 -18.35
#